data_AF-A0A848N321-F1
#
_entry.id   AF-A0A848N321-F1
#
_cell.length_a   1.000
_cell.length_b   1.000
_cell.length_c   1.000
_cell.angle_alpha   90.00
_cell.angle_beta   90.00
_cell.angle_gamma   90.00
#
_symmetry.space_group_name_H-M   'P 1'
#
loop_
_entity.id
_entity.type
_entity.pdbx_description
1 polymer ?
#
loop_
_entity_poly.entity_id
_entity_poly.type
_entity_poly.pdbx_seq_one_letter_code
_entity_poly.pdbx_strand_id
1 'polypeptide(L)'
;MKRNENLIPLSRDHHFGLLCSWKIRQGIKKNVSYDRIKNYINHYWEENLSRHFEIEDIVLPETENNSLQVQMEKEHIEIKKLLKSINNSNDRKLLGDFADALRNHIRFEERMYFPHLEEYLSDEKMNEIGNQLNQIHQKEEDSYDDEFWK
;
A
#
# COMPACT_ATOMS: atom_id res chain seq x y z
N MET A 1 -9.33 -18.00 5.70
CA MET A 1 -10.57 -17.38 5.17
C MET A 1 -10.30 -16.96 3.74
N LYS A 2 -11.25 -17.15 2.81
CA LYS A 2 -11.14 -16.64 1.44
C LYS A 2 -11.59 -15.18 1.48
N ARG A 3 -10.80 -14.25 0.94
CA ARG A 3 -11.16 -12.82 0.85
C ARG A 3 -12.44 -12.65 0.04
N ASN A 4 -13.32 -11.79 0.53
CA ASN A 4 -14.55 -11.36 -0.12
C ASN A 4 -14.23 -10.76 -1.49
N GLU A 5 -15.00 -11.15 -2.50
CA GLU A 5 -14.73 -10.77 -3.88
C GLU A 5 -14.74 -9.27 -4.11
N ASN A 6 -15.55 -8.54 -3.33
CA ASN A 6 -15.64 -7.09 -3.41
C ASN A 6 -14.35 -6.37 -2.96
N LEU A 7 -13.53 -7.00 -2.12
CA LEU A 7 -12.25 -6.44 -1.65
C LEU A 7 -11.02 -6.96 -2.43
N ILE A 8 -11.22 -7.94 -3.35
CA ILE A 8 -10.14 -8.49 -4.16
C ILE A 8 -9.35 -7.42 -4.95
N PRO A 9 -9.98 -6.36 -5.51
CA PRO A 9 -9.21 -5.31 -6.21
C PRO A 9 -8.10 -4.72 -5.35
N LEU A 10 -8.39 -4.31 -4.10
CA LEU A 10 -7.40 -3.77 -3.17
C LEU A 10 -6.33 -4.81 -2.80
N SER A 11 -6.74 -6.07 -2.57
CA SER A 11 -5.77 -7.15 -2.34
C SER A 11 -4.86 -7.45 -3.52
N ARG A 12 -5.26 -7.10 -4.76
CA ARG A 12 -4.37 -7.24 -5.93
C ARG A 12 -3.30 -6.16 -5.93
N ASP A 13 -3.65 -4.94 -5.57
CA ASP A 13 -2.70 -3.83 -5.41
C ASP A 13 -1.65 -4.15 -4.33
N HIS A 14 -2.08 -4.80 -3.24
CA HIS A 14 -1.18 -5.31 -2.19
C HIS A 14 -0.08 -6.24 -2.71
N HIS A 15 -0.32 -6.98 -3.80
CA HIS A 15 0.74 -7.78 -4.42
C HIS A 15 1.89 -6.89 -4.94
N PHE A 16 1.55 -5.79 -5.62
CA PHE A 16 2.53 -4.85 -6.15
C PHE A 16 3.19 -4.04 -5.04
N GLY A 17 2.47 -3.69 -3.97
CA GLY A 17 3.07 -3.02 -2.80
C GLY A 17 4.11 -3.90 -2.09
N LEU A 18 3.84 -5.21 -1.98
CA LEU A 18 4.81 -6.19 -1.49
C LEU A 18 5.99 -6.36 -2.46
N LEU A 19 5.74 -6.35 -3.77
CA LEU A 19 6.79 -6.42 -4.79
C LEU A 19 7.70 -5.19 -4.73
N CYS A 20 7.13 -3.98 -4.57
CA CYS A 20 7.87 -2.74 -4.35
C CYS A 20 8.77 -2.84 -3.11
N SER A 21 8.20 -3.26 -1.98
CA SER A 21 8.96 -3.50 -0.74
C SER A 21 10.12 -4.49 -0.96
N TRP A 22 9.90 -5.56 -1.72
CA TRP A 22 10.95 -6.51 -2.07
C TRP A 22 12.03 -5.93 -2.99
N LYS A 23 11.66 -5.18 -4.03
CA LYS A 23 12.59 -4.54 -4.98
C LYS A 23 13.52 -3.57 -4.25
N ILE A 24 12.97 -2.73 -3.37
CA ILE A 24 13.76 -1.82 -2.51
C ILE A 24 14.79 -2.60 -1.69
N ARG A 25 14.37 -3.70 -1.06
CA ARG A 25 15.28 -4.56 -0.28
C ARG A 25 16.39 -5.19 -1.12
N GLN A 26 16.09 -5.62 -2.35
CA GLN A 26 17.12 -6.11 -3.27
C GLN A 26 18.12 -5.01 -3.64
N GLY A 27 17.64 -3.81 -3.97
CA GLY A 27 18.51 -2.66 -4.26
C GLY A 27 19.44 -2.33 -3.09
N ILE A 28 18.90 -2.31 -1.87
CA ILE A 28 19.70 -2.09 -0.65
C ILE A 28 20.78 -3.18 -0.52
N LYS A 29 20.41 -4.46 -0.64
CA LYS A 29 21.33 -5.61 -0.53
C LYS A 29 22.43 -5.59 -1.58
N LYS A 30 22.10 -5.16 -2.81
CA LYS A 30 23.03 -5.02 -3.95
C LYS A 30 23.86 -3.74 -3.91
N ASN A 31 23.72 -2.94 -2.86
CA ASN A 31 24.39 -1.65 -2.71
C ASN A 31 24.11 -0.66 -3.86
N VAL A 32 22.90 -0.70 -4.43
CA VAL A 32 22.46 0.25 -5.47
C VAL A 32 22.49 1.68 -4.94
N SER A 33 22.71 2.69 -5.79
CA SER A 33 22.74 4.09 -5.34
C SER A 33 21.41 4.51 -4.71
N TYR A 34 21.48 5.40 -3.71
CA TYR A 34 20.32 5.91 -2.99
C TYR A 34 19.29 6.52 -3.96
N ASP A 35 19.76 7.38 -4.87
CA ASP A 35 18.88 8.07 -5.83
C ASP A 35 18.15 7.12 -6.78
N ARG A 36 18.76 6.01 -7.18
CA ARG A 36 18.14 5.04 -8.07
C ARG A 36 16.95 4.34 -7.40
N ILE A 37 17.11 3.97 -6.12
CA ILE A 37 16.01 3.41 -5.32
C ILE A 37 14.97 4.48 -4.98
N LYS A 38 15.40 5.70 -4.64
CA LYS A 38 14.49 6.83 -4.40
C LYS A 38 13.60 7.11 -5.61
N ASN A 39 14.16 7.14 -6.81
CA ASN A 39 13.42 7.39 -8.04
C ASN A 39 12.35 6.31 -8.27
N TYR A 40 12.68 5.05 -7.99
CA TYR A 40 11.70 3.97 -8.02
C TYR A 40 10.58 4.15 -7.00
N ILE A 41 10.91 4.51 -5.75
CA ILE A 41 9.91 4.76 -4.70
C ILE A 41 8.96 5.90 -5.12
N ASN A 42 9.49 7.00 -5.65
CA ASN A 42 8.69 8.12 -6.12
C ASN A 42 7.80 7.73 -7.29
N HIS A 43 8.32 6.96 -8.26
CA HIS A 43 7.53 6.47 -9.37
C HIS A 43 6.38 5.57 -8.90
N TYR A 44 6.65 4.59 -8.04
CA TYR A 44 5.60 3.72 -7.49
C TYR A 44 4.58 4.49 -6.65
N TRP A 45 5.01 5.55 -5.95
CA TRP A 45 4.10 6.43 -5.24
C TRP A 45 3.15 7.16 -6.19
N GLU A 46 3.68 7.78 -7.25
CA GLU A 46 2.93 8.58 -8.21
C GLU A 46 1.95 7.73 -9.04
N GLU A 47 2.38 6.55 -9.49
CA GLU A 47 1.58 5.72 -10.40
C GLU A 47 0.61 4.76 -9.68
N ASN A 48 0.92 4.37 -8.43
CA ASN A 48 0.18 3.30 -7.74
C ASN A 48 -0.23 3.68 -6.31
N LEU A 49 0.73 3.77 -5.39
CA LEU A 49 0.45 3.74 -3.95
C LEU A 49 -0.38 4.94 -3.46
N SER A 50 -0.18 6.13 -4.04
CA SER A 50 -0.98 7.31 -3.66
C SER A 50 -2.47 7.12 -3.99
N ARG A 51 -2.77 6.63 -5.19
CA ARG A 51 -4.14 6.34 -5.64
C ARG A 51 -4.76 5.21 -4.84
N HIS A 52 -3.99 4.18 -4.49
CA HIS A 52 -4.46 3.08 -3.66
C HIS A 52 -5.01 3.61 -2.33
N PHE A 53 -4.23 4.43 -1.60
CA PHE A 53 -4.69 5.05 -0.34
C PHE A 53 -5.91 5.97 -0.54
N GLU A 54 -5.97 6.73 -1.63
CA GLU A 54 -7.14 7.57 -1.93
C GLU A 54 -8.41 6.73 -2.16
N ILE A 55 -8.29 5.60 -2.87
CA ILE A 55 -9.41 4.69 -3.10
C ILE A 55 -9.89 4.09 -1.77
N GLU A 56 -8.97 3.70 -0.89
CA GLU A 56 -9.31 3.17 0.44
C GLU A 56 -10.05 4.21 1.27
N ASP A 57 -9.52 5.44 1.35
CA ASP A 57 -10.13 6.55 2.08
C ASP A 57 -11.54 6.91 1.55
N ILE A 58 -11.80 6.71 0.25
CA ILE A 58 -13.10 7.01 -0.38
C ILE A 58 -14.10 5.87 -0.21
N VAL A 59 -13.65 4.62 -0.40
CA VAL A 59 -14.56 3.48 -0.57
C VAL A 59 -14.77 2.71 0.72
N LEU A 60 -13.72 2.55 1.55
CA LEU A 60 -13.84 1.79 2.78
C LEU A 60 -14.54 2.63 3.84
N PRO A 61 -15.63 2.14 4.44
CA PRO A 61 -16.27 2.85 5.53
C PRO A 61 -15.36 2.85 6.76
N GLU A 62 -15.45 3.91 7.56
CA GLU A 62 -14.83 3.92 8.90
C GLU A 62 -15.38 2.75 9.72
N THR A 63 -14.49 2.05 10.41
CA THR A 63 -14.90 0.99 11.33
C THR A 63 -15.17 1.53 12.74
N GLU A 64 -16.19 0.99 13.41
CA GLU A 64 -16.44 1.22 14.84
C GLU A 64 -15.28 0.73 15.73
N ASN A 65 -14.42 -0.15 15.22
CA ASN A 65 -13.18 -0.52 15.88
C ASN A 65 -12.14 0.60 15.76
N ASN A 66 -12.25 1.57 16.65
CA ASN A 66 -11.37 2.74 16.73
C ASN A 66 -9.87 2.38 16.72
N SER A 67 -9.48 1.25 17.32
CA SER A 67 -8.06 0.84 17.32
C SER A 67 -7.54 0.49 15.92
N LEU A 68 -8.36 -0.19 15.10
CA LEU A 68 -8.01 -0.55 13.73
C LEU A 68 -8.07 0.67 12.81
N GLN A 69 -9.12 1.50 12.94
CA GLN A 69 -9.27 2.74 12.18
C GLN A 69 -8.07 3.67 12.39
N VAL A 70 -7.73 3.94 13.65
CA VAL A 70 -6.60 4.81 14.00
C VAL A 70 -5.26 4.22 13.54
N GLN A 71 -5.12 2.89 13.51
CA GLN A 71 -3.90 2.26 13.01
C GLN A 71 -3.75 2.46 11.49
N MET A 72 -4.81 2.21 10.71
CA MET A 72 -4.84 2.41 9.26
C MET A 72 -4.42 3.85 8.89
N GLU A 73 -5.08 4.84 9.49
CA GLU A 73 -4.78 6.26 9.25
C GLU A 73 -3.33 6.64 9.64
N LYS A 74 -2.86 6.13 10.77
CA LYS A 74 -1.48 6.41 11.24
C LYS A 74 -0.44 5.81 10.30
N GLU A 75 -0.66 4.61 9.80
CA GLU A 75 0.26 3.96 8.88
C GLU A 75 0.30 4.67 7.52
N HIS A 76 -0.85 5.14 7.00
CA HIS A 76 -0.91 6.01 5.81
C HIS A 76 -0.08 7.29 6.00
N ILE A 77 -0.27 7.96 7.13
CA ILE A 77 0.47 9.19 7.47
C ILE A 77 1.98 8.92 7.59
N GLU A 78 2.36 7.79 8.20
CA GLU A 78 3.77 7.43 8.39
C GLU A 78 4.47 7.16 7.06
N ILE A 79 3.84 6.40 6.16
CA ILE A 79 4.37 6.12 4.82
C ILE A 79 4.56 7.44 4.04
N LYS A 80 3.58 8.36 4.10
CA LYS A 80 3.67 9.71 3.49
C LYS A 80 4.84 10.52 4.07
N LYS A 81 5.08 10.44 5.39
CA LYS A 81 6.21 11.12 6.06
C LYS A 81 7.57 10.52 5.68
N LEU A 82 7.66 9.20 5.59
CA LEU A 82 8.86 8.50 5.15
C LEU A 82 9.24 8.90 3.72
N LEU A 83 8.26 8.93 2.81
CA LEU A 83 8.47 9.41 1.44
C LEU A 83 9.02 10.85 1.42
N LYS A 84 8.40 11.76 2.17
CA LYS A 84 8.89 13.14 2.29
C LYS A 84 10.32 13.19 2.83
N SER A 85 10.66 12.35 3.80
CA SER A 85 12.00 12.31 4.41
C SER A 85 13.03 11.74 3.44
N ILE A 86 12.67 10.73 2.65
CA ILE A 86 13.48 10.17 1.57
C ILE A 86 13.81 11.26 0.54
N ASN A 87 12.85 12.10 0.20
CA ASN A 87 13.02 13.16 -0.80
C ASN A 87 13.84 14.37 -0.32
N ASN A 88 13.99 14.55 1.00
CA ASN A 88 14.70 15.68 1.60
C ASN A 88 16.01 15.29 2.30
N SER A 89 16.44 14.04 2.18
CA SER A 89 17.68 13.56 2.80
C SER A 89 18.35 12.49 1.92
N ASN A 90 19.53 12.04 2.34
CA ASN A 90 20.26 10.92 1.74
C ASN A 90 20.50 9.79 2.76
N ASP A 91 19.65 9.71 3.79
CA ASP A 91 19.77 8.66 4.81
C ASP A 91 19.24 7.33 4.24
N ARG A 92 20.19 6.44 3.95
CA ARG A 92 19.93 5.12 3.38
C ARG A 92 19.02 4.24 4.26
N LYS A 93 18.95 4.51 5.56
CA LYS A 93 18.05 3.79 6.48
C LYS A 93 16.58 3.98 6.09
N LEU A 94 16.23 5.19 5.63
CA LEU A 94 14.84 5.54 5.28
C LEU A 94 14.26 4.67 4.17
N LEU A 95 15.09 4.23 3.21
CA LEU A 95 14.65 3.30 2.15
C LEU A 95 14.17 1.97 2.74
N GLY A 96 14.90 1.47 3.74
CA GLY A 96 14.52 0.25 4.46
C GLY A 96 13.28 0.46 5.34
N ASP A 97 13.20 1.60 6.01
CA ASP A 97 12.06 1.96 6.86
C ASP A 97 10.76 2.05 6.03
N PHE A 98 10.80 2.68 4.85
CA PHE A 98 9.66 2.73 3.92
C PHE A 98 9.21 1.34 3.48
N ALA A 99 10.15 0.47 3.08
CA ALA A 99 9.83 -0.89 2.67
C ALA A 99 9.24 -1.75 3.82
N ASP A 100 9.66 -1.52 5.07
CA ASP A 100 9.04 -2.19 6.22
C ASP A 100 7.67 -1.62 6.53
N ALA A 101 7.51 -0.30 6.52
CA ALA A 101 6.23 0.36 6.78
C ALA A 101 5.16 -0.11 5.80
N LEU A 102 5.44 -0.06 4.49
CA LEU A 102 4.51 -0.52 3.46
C LEU A 102 4.17 -2.01 3.62
N ARG A 103 5.17 -2.88 3.81
CA ARG A 103 4.92 -4.31 4.02
C ARG A 103 4.08 -4.58 5.27
N ASN A 104 4.35 -3.87 6.36
CA ASN A 104 3.65 -4.06 7.63
C ASN A 104 2.20 -3.59 7.52
N HIS A 105 1.97 -2.46 6.85
CA HIS A 105 0.66 -1.91 6.58
C HIS A 105 -0.21 -2.86 5.75
N ILE A 106 0.29 -3.34 4.60
CA ILE A 106 -0.39 -4.35 3.79
C ILE A 106 -0.74 -5.61 4.60
N ARG A 107 0.18 -6.06 5.47
CA ARG A 107 -0.07 -7.24 6.32
C ARG A 107 -1.11 -6.97 7.40
N PHE A 108 -1.15 -5.75 7.93
CA PHE A 108 -2.16 -5.33 8.88
C PHE A 108 -3.54 -5.36 8.22
N GLU A 109 -3.68 -4.78 7.03
CA GLU A 109 -4.95 -4.73 6.34
C GLU A 109 -5.45 -6.12 5.97
N GLU A 110 -4.57 -6.93 5.37
CA GLU A 110 -4.91 -8.27 4.93
C GLU A 110 -5.29 -9.23 6.06
N ARG A 111 -4.80 -8.98 7.29
CA ARG A 111 -4.95 -9.92 8.41
C ARG A 111 -5.87 -9.44 9.51
N MET A 112 -6.08 -8.13 9.59
CA MET A 112 -6.83 -7.50 10.68
C MET A 112 -7.93 -6.60 10.14
N TYR A 113 -7.60 -5.63 9.29
CA TYR A 113 -8.56 -4.62 8.86
C TYR A 113 -9.65 -5.20 7.95
N PHE A 114 -9.27 -5.84 6.84
CA PHE A 114 -10.24 -6.43 5.93
C PHE A 114 -11.04 -7.58 6.55
N PRO A 115 -10.44 -8.53 7.31
CA PRO A 115 -11.23 -9.52 8.03
C PRO A 115 -12.26 -8.91 8.98
N HIS A 116 -11.92 -7.79 9.63
CA HIS A 116 -12.87 -7.07 10.47
C HIS A 116 -14.01 -6.46 9.64
N LEU A 117 -13.73 -5.81 8.50
CA LEU A 117 -14.80 -5.33 7.62
C LEU A 117 -15.69 -6.48 7.12
N GLU A 118 -15.11 -7.63 6.78
CA GLU A 118 -15.83 -8.82 6.32
C GLU A 118 -16.74 -9.43 7.40
N GLU A 119 -16.37 -9.32 8.67
CA GLU A 119 -17.15 -9.86 9.79
C GLU A 119 -18.32 -8.94 10.18
N TYR A 120 -18.14 -7.62 10.06
CA TYR A 120 -19.08 -6.64 10.63
C TYR A 120 -19.94 -5.90 9.60
N LEU A 121 -19.53 -5.84 8.33
CA LEU A 121 -20.34 -5.23 7.28
C LEU A 121 -21.39 -6.20 6.74
N SER A 122 -22.57 -5.67 6.42
CA SER A 122 -23.61 -6.43 5.72
C SER A 122 -23.21 -6.70 4.26
N ASP A 123 -23.81 -7.72 3.65
CA ASP A 123 -23.63 -8.02 2.22
C ASP A 123 -23.99 -6.82 1.34
N GLU A 124 -25.02 -6.04 1.70
CA GLU A 124 -25.40 -4.82 0.99
C GLU A 124 -24.27 -3.80 0.98
N LYS A 125 -23.65 -3.55 2.14
CA LYS A 125 -22.55 -2.58 2.24
C LYS A 125 -21.29 -3.08 1.53
N MET A 126 -21.03 -4.38 1.60
CA MET A 126 -19.90 -5.00 0.90
C MET A 126 -20.07 -4.94 -0.63
N ASN A 127 -21.29 -5.12 -1.14
CA ASN A 127 -21.59 -4.96 -2.55
C ASN A 127 -21.48 -3.50 -3.01
N GLU A 128 -21.84 -2.53 -2.16
CA GLU A 128 -21.61 -1.11 -2.43
C GLU A 128 -20.12 -0.81 -2.62
N ILE A 129 -19.26 -1.31 -1.71
CA ILE A 129 -17.80 -1.23 -1.82
C ILE A 129 -17.32 -1.80 -3.16
N GLY A 130 -17.75 -3.01 -3.51
CA GLY A 130 -17.36 -3.65 -4.77
C GLY A 130 -17.81 -2.86 -6.00
N ASN A 131 -19.02 -2.29 -5.98
CA ASN A 131 -19.52 -1.45 -7.06
C ASN A 131 -18.72 -0.15 -7.23
N GLN A 132 -18.34 0.49 -6.12
CA GLN A 132 -17.50 1.70 -6.16
C GLN A 132 -16.10 1.35 -6.69
N LEU A 133 -15.48 0.28 -6.18
CA LEU A 133 -14.18 -0.20 -6.68
C LEU A 133 -14.23 -0.48 -8.17
N ASN A 134 -15.25 -1.17 -8.68
CA ASN A 134 -15.37 -1.44 -10.13
C ASN A 134 -15.45 -0.17 -10.99
N GLN A 135 -15.85 0.98 -10.44
CA GLN A 135 -15.94 2.25 -11.17
C GLN A 135 -14.63 3.04 -11.12
N ILE A 136 -13.94 3.06 -9.98
CA ILE A 136 -12.80 3.96 -9.74
C ILE A 136 -11.44 3.25 -9.71
N HIS A 137 -11.42 1.94 -9.43
CA HIS A 137 -10.21 1.14 -9.41
C HIS A 137 -9.72 0.89 -10.84
N GLN A 138 -8.42 1.05 -11.03
CA GLN A 138 -7.75 0.67 -12.25
C GLN A 138 -6.68 -0.35 -11.89
N LYS A 139 -6.48 -1.31 -12.79
CA LYS A 139 -5.50 -2.36 -12.59
C LYS A 139 -4.10 -1.73 -12.47
N GLU A 140 -3.39 -2.06 -11.40
CA GLU A 140 -1.99 -1.70 -11.25
C GLU A 140 -1.10 -2.42 -12.27
N GLU A 141 -0.09 -1.70 -12.76
CA GLU A 141 0.96 -2.20 -13.64
C GLU A 141 2.33 -1.84 -13.08
N ASP A 142 3.32 -2.72 -13.28
CA ASP A 142 4.70 -2.53 -12.86
C ASP A 142 5.55 -2.16 -14.08
N SER A 143 5.48 -0.90 -14.49
CA SER A 143 6.10 -0.38 -15.72
C SER A 143 7.45 0.31 -15.51
N TYR A 144 8.15 0.02 -14.40
CA TYR A 144 9.43 0.68 -14.12
C TYR A 144 10.59 0.05 -14.89
N ASP A 145 11.14 0.80 -15.86
CA ASP A 145 12.17 0.32 -16.79
C ASP A 145 13.52 -0.01 -16.12
N ASP A 146 13.85 0.69 -15.04
CA ASP A 146 15.16 0.55 -14.40
C ASP A 146 15.19 -0.59 -13.37
N GLU A 147 15.55 -1.78 -13.85
CA GLU A 147 15.52 -3.03 -13.07
C GLU A 147 16.68 -3.18 -12.06
N PHE A 148 16.87 -2.20 -11.17
CA PHE A 148 17.99 -2.17 -10.21
C PHE A 148 18.01 -3.33 -9.20
N TRP A 149 16.89 -4.03 -9.05
CA TRP A 149 16.74 -5.18 -8.16
C TRP A 149 17.31 -6.47 -8.73
N LYS A 150 17.68 -6.51 -10.02
CA LYS A 150 18.21 -7.70 -10.69
C LYS A 150 19.69 -7.93 -10.42
#